data_AF-A0A1V6EBT6-F1
#
_entry.id   AF-A0A1V6EBT6-F1
#
_cell.length_a   1.000
_cell.length_b   1.000
_cell.length_c   1.000
_cell.angle_alpha   90.00
_cell.angle_beta   90.00
_cell.angle_gamma   90.00
#
_symmetry.space_group_name_H-M   'P 1'
#
loop_
_entity.id
_entity.type
_entity.pdbx_description
1 polymer ?
#
loop_
_entity_poly.entity_id
_entity_poly.type
_entity_poly.pdbx_seq_one_letter_code
_entity_poly.pdbx_strand_id
1 'polypeptide(L)'
;MADDSERDFGSSIFPKENNDDLVENNIWIQEAVKKLQLEILPKLKKAEHEFLSAAAKEKNIKIHELLKQAEEDCIKRLIEEDNESIKRQIDSVQYRFIKPEEYWEKAREYVAKSLSGNSPNIDAPDDDFFTIVNSLSLAEQQRKNQKERMQKQFQNNKEYLTKYQIYLSLSYNHNIVRLFSEWMEYWGDKNAIYFAAMKKGIPVERLESEMQQKTYSFEDAKIGKRVREGGRKGAKTASIQSKKEERMRKAVELYYEYKAKYKNYRELVIINMVADEIEVSNSTVYRYLKSMKK
;
A
#
# COMPACT_ATOMS: atom_id res chain seq x y z
N MET A 1 36.79 4.73 -28.16
CA MET A 1 35.98 5.49 -27.18
C MET A 1 34.75 4.66 -26.91
N ALA A 2 34.50 4.32 -25.65
CA ALA A 2 33.48 3.37 -25.25
C ALA A 2 32.07 3.91 -25.51
N ASP A 3 31.23 3.02 -26.02
CA ASP A 3 29.82 3.19 -26.34
C ASP A 3 29.04 3.42 -25.04
N ASP A 4 28.37 4.57 -24.93
CA ASP A 4 27.63 5.01 -23.73
C ASP A 4 26.14 4.58 -23.82
N SER A 5 25.84 3.54 -24.61
CA SER A 5 24.49 2.98 -24.80
C SER A 5 24.07 1.93 -23.77
N GLU A 6 24.93 1.60 -22.80
CA GLU A 6 24.62 0.73 -21.67
C GLU A 6 24.88 1.45 -20.34
N ARG A 7 24.18 2.57 -20.08
CA ARG A 7 23.88 2.90 -18.68
C ARG A 7 22.81 1.95 -18.18
N ASP A 8 23.33 0.82 -17.77
CA ASP A 8 22.74 -0.20 -16.93
C ASP A 8 21.91 0.46 -15.81
N PHE A 9 20.61 0.63 -16.04
CA PHE A 9 19.59 0.74 -14.98
C PHE A 9 19.40 -0.64 -14.29
N GLY A 10 20.52 -1.36 -14.09
CA GLY A 10 20.62 -2.74 -13.64
C GLY A 10 21.19 -2.88 -12.22
N SER A 11 21.31 -1.79 -11.46
CA SER A 11 21.44 -1.92 -10.00
C SER A 11 20.04 -1.89 -9.38
N SER A 12 19.57 -3.06 -8.97
CA SER A 12 18.36 -3.30 -8.19
C SER A 12 18.13 -2.21 -7.12
N ILE A 13 17.32 -1.20 -7.43
CA ILE A 13 16.76 -0.25 -6.44
C ILE A 13 15.72 -0.96 -5.56
N PHE A 14 15.28 -2.16 -5.96
CA PHE A 14 14.56 -3.04 -5.05
C PHE A 14 15.50 -3.45 -3.92
N PRO A 15 15.11 -3.23 -2.65
CA PRO A 15 15.77 -3.91 -1.55
C PRO A 15 15.77 -5.40 -1.91
N LYS A 16 16.95 -6.03 -1.94
CA LYS A 16 16.97 -7.49 -1.93
C LYS A 16 16.15 -7.91 -0.72
N GLU A 17 15.25 -8.90 -0.86
CA GLU A 17 14.55 -9.46 0.30
C GLU A 17 15.60 -9.66 1.39
N ASN A 18 15.39 -9.06 2.56
CA ASN A 18 16.22 -9.36 3.72
C ASN A 18 16.02 -10.86 3.97
N ASN A 19 16.98 -11.66 3.52
CA ASN A 19 16.97 -13.12 3.64
C ASN A 19 16.90 -13.57 5.10
N ASP A 20 17.23 -12.69 6.04
CA ASP A 20 17.22 -12.97 7.47
C ASP A 20 15.79 -13.15 8.04
N ASP A 21 14.72 -12.74 7.33
CA ASP A 21 13.33 -12.82 7.80
C ASP A 21 12.36 -13.50 6.80
N LEU A 22 12.79 -14.58 6.14
CA LEU A 22 11.93 -15.36 5.21
C LEU A 22 10.58 -15.79 5.82
N VAL A 23 10.56 -16.15 7.10
CA VAL A 23 9.34 -16.57 7.81
C VAL A 23 8.39 -15.39 8.02
N GLU A 24 8.89 -14.24 8.46
CA GLU A 24 8.07 -13.04 8.68
C GLU A 24 7.54 -12.47 7.36
N ASN A 25 8.35 -12.50 6.30
CA ASN A 25 7.93 -12.10 4.97
C ASN A 25 6.83 -13.04 4.43
N ASN A 26 6.94 -14.35 4.64
CA ASN A 26 5.89 -15.30 4.27
C ASN A 26 4.58 -15.07 5.04
N ILE A 27 4.64 -14.81 6.34
CA ILE A 27 3.46 -14.48 7.16
C ILE A 27 2.82 -13.19 6.63
N TRP A 28 3.63 -12.17 6.40
CA TRP A 28 3.16 -10.88 5.89
C TRP A 28 2.51 -11.03 4.50
N ILE A 29 3.11 -11.79 3.58
CA ILE A 29 2.55 -12.08 2.26
C ILE A 29 1.18 -12.73 2.39
N GLN A 30 1.03 -13.74 3.25
CA GLN A 30 -0.27 -14.41 3.45
C GLN A 30 -1.33 -13.45 4.00
N GLU A 31 -0.97 -12.59 4.96
CA GLU A 31 -1.90 -11.59 5.49
C GLU A 31 -2.27 -10.52 4.45
N ALA A 32 -1.29 -10.07 3.65
CA ALA A 32 -1.49 -9.11 2.58
C ALA A 32 -2.41 -9.67 1.47
N VAL A 33 -2.12 -10.88 1.00
CA VAL A 33 -2.94 -11.61 0.02
C VAL A 33 -4.37 -11.78 0.52
N LYS A 34 -4.52 -12.19 1.80
CA LYS A 34 -5.83 -12.35 2.42
C LYS A 34 -6.61 -11.03 2.47
N LYS A 35 -5.95 -9.92 2.87
CA LYS A 35 -6.57 -8.59 2.92
C LYS A 35 -6.97 -8.12 1.52
N LEU A 36 -6.10 -8.31 0.54
CA LEU A 36 -6.39 -7.99 -0.87
C LEU A 36 -7.63 -8.76 -1.36
N GLN A 37 -7.65 -10.08 -1.18
CA GLN A 37 -8.73 -10.92 -1.71
C GLN A 37 -10.07 -10.76 -1.00
N LEU A 38 -10.07 -10.66 0.32
CA LEU A 38 -11.31 -10.65 1.09
C LEU A 38 -11.86 -9.23 1.25
N GLU A 39 -11.01 -8.23 1.43
CA GLU A 39 -11.47 -6.91 1.87
C GLU A 39 -11.38 -5.85 0.78
N ILE A 40 -10.32 -5.83 -0.02
CA ILE A 40 -10.04 -4.73 -0.95
C ILE A 40 -10.59 -5.02 -2.35
N LEU A 41 -10.17 -6.11 -3.00
CA LEU A 41 -10.49 -6.37 -4.40
C LEU A 41 -11.99 -6.52 -4.69
N PRO A 42 -12.81 -7.18 -3.84
CA PRO A 42 -14.25 -7.26 -4.08
C PRO A 42 -14.91 -5.88 -4.03
N LYS A 43 -14.50 -5.03 -3.07
CA LYS A 43 -15.02 -3.67 -2.92
C LYS A 43 -14.53 -2.76 -4.05
N LEU A 44 -13.26 -2.87 -4.43
CA LEU A 44 -12.68 -2.16 -5.57
C LEU A 44 -13.43 -2.45 -6.86
N LYS A 45 -13.69 -3.73 -7.17
CA LYS A 45 -14.45 -4.15 -8.36
C LYS A 45 -15.88 -3.61 -8.35
N LYS A 46 -16.53 -3.64 -7.19
CA LYS A 46 -17.88 -3.10 -7.03
C LYS A 46 -17.91 -1.59 -7.23
N ALA A 47 -17.02 -0.85 -6.57
CA ALA A 47 -16.91 0.60 -6.69
C ALA A 47 -16.57 1.02 -8.13
N GLU A 48 -15.66 0.30 -8.78
CA GLU A 48 -15.33 0.50 -10.20
C GLU A 48 -16.56 0.33 -11.09
N HIS A 49 -17.30 -0.77 -10.91
CA HIS A 49 -18.48 -1.05 -11.72
C HIS A 49 -19.57 0.01 -11.50
N GLU A 50 -19.81 0.43 -10.26
CA GLU A 50 -20.80 1.47 -9.94
C GLU A 50 -20.40 2.83 -10.54
N PHE A 51 -19.13 3.22 -10.41
CA PHE A 51 -18.58 4.44 -11.02
C PHE A 51 -18.74 4.43 -12.54
N LEU A 52 -18.25 3.38 -13.21
CA LEU A 52 -18.29 3.28 -14.66
C LEU A 52 -19.73 3.20 -15.19
N SER A 53 -20.62 2.47 -14.51
CA SER A 53 -22.02 2.36 -14.90
C SER A 53 -22.76 3.70 -14.76
N ALA A 54 -22.51 4.43 -13.67
CA ALA A 54 -23.09 5.77 -13.49
C ALA A 54 -22.57 6.75 -14.55
N ALA A 55 -21.25 6.75 -14.82
CA ALA A 55 -20.64 7.62 -15.82
C ALA A 55 -21.13 7.31 -17.24
N ALA A 56 -21.25 6.02 -17.58
CA ALA A 56 -21.77 5.57 -18.86
C ALA A 56 -23.23 5.98 -19.06
N LYS A 57 -24.04 5.87 -18.00
CA LYS A 57 -25.44 6.34 -17.99
C LYS A 57 -25.53 7.86 -18.19
N GLU A 58 -24.69 8.64 -17.51
CA GLU A 58 -24.64 10.10 -17.64
C GLU A 58 -24.33 10.54 -19.07
N LYS A 59 -23.38 9.86 -19.74
CA LYS A 59 -23.03 10.13 -21.14
C LYS A 59 -23.93 9.42 -22.16
N ASN A 60 -24.88 8.59 -21.71
CA ASN A 60 -25.75 7.77 -22.56
C ASN A 60 -24.98 6.92 -23.59
N ILE A 61 -23.90 6.27 -23.16
CA ILE A 61 -23.05 5.40 -23.98
C ILE A 61 -22.75 4.09 -23.25
N LYS A 62 -22.15 3.11 -23.93
CA LYS A 62 -21.72 1.88 -23.28
C LYS A 62 -20.38 2.09 -22.55
N ILE A 63 -20.14 1.30 -21.49
CA ILE A 63 -18.90 1.40 -20.68
C ILE A 63 -17.63 1.27 -21.54
N HIS A 64 -17.60 0.34 -22.51
CA HIS A 64 -16.41 0.17 -23.36
C HIS A 64 -16.15 1.37 -24.28
N GLU A 65 -17.20 2.03 -24.77
CA GLU A 65 -17.10 3.27 -25.55
C GLU A 65 -16.63 4.42 -24.67
N LEU A 66 -17.16 4.54 -23.46
CA LEU A 66 -16.73 5.52 -22.45
C LEU A 66 -15.23 5.38 -22.14
N LEU A 67 -14.78 4.14 -21.89
CA LEU A 67 -13.37 3.87 -21.61
C LEU A 67 -12.52 4.30 -22.81
N LYS A 68 -12.84 3.85 -24.03
CA LYS A 68 -12.09 4.22 -25.24
C LYS A 68 -11.99 5.74 -25.44
N GLN A 69 -13.10 6.46 -25.30
CA GLN A 69 -13.11 7.93 -25.39
C GLN A 69 -12.22 8.56 -24.32
N ALA A 70 -12.29 8.09 -23.08
CA ALA A 70 -11.45 8.59 -22.00
C ALA A 70 -9.95 8.32 -22.21
N GLU A 71 -9.59 7.18 -22.82
CA GLU A 71 -8.18 6.92 -23.18
C GLU A 71 -7.67 7.92 -24.23
N GLU A 72 -8.46 8.14 -25.29
CA GLU A 72 -8.12 9.09 -26.36
C GLU A 72 -8.02 10.53 -25.83
N ASP A 73 -8.98 10.96 -25.01
CA ASP A 73 -9.01 12.29 -24.42
C ASP A 73 -7.88 12.49 -23.40
N CYS A 74 -7.51 11.45 -22.65
CA CYS A 74 -6.39 11.52 -21.72
C CYS A 74 -5.06 11.73 -22.48
N ILE A 75 -4.83 11.03 -23.59
CA ILE A 75 -3.61 11.19 -24.38
C ILE A 75 -3.55 12.60 -24.99
N LYS A 76 -4.67 13.11 -25.51
CA LYS A 76 -4.74 14.50 -26.02
C LYS A 76 -4.41 15.51 -24.94
N ARG A 77 -5.03 15.39 -23.75
CA ARG A 77 -4.76 16.27 -22.61
C ARG A 77 -3.29 16.23 -22.19
N LEU A 78 -2.67 15.05 -22.11
CA LEU A 78 -1.26 14.91 -21.77
C LEU A 78 -0.35 15.62 -22.79
N ILE A 79 -0.67 15.53 -24.08
CA ILE A 79 0.04 16.25 -25.15
C ILE A 79 -0.14 17.77 -25.00
N GLU A 80 -1.34 18.24 -24.70
CA GLU A 80 -1.62 19.66 -24.47
C GLU A 80 -0.85 20.21 -23.25
N GLU A 81 -0.86 19.49 -22.13
CA GLU A 81 -0.11 19.83 -20.91
C GLU A 81 1.41 19.88 -21.15
N ASP A 82 1.96 18.94 -21.92
CA ASP A 82 3.38 18.92 -22.29
C ASP A 82 3.73 20.07 -23.24
N ASN A 83 2.85 20.43 -24.18
CA ASN A 83 3.02 21.61 -25.03
C ASN A 83 3.08 22.92 -24.24
N GLU A 84 2.17 23.08 -23.27
CA GLU A 84 2.17 24.25 -22.38
C GLU A 84 3.42 24.30 -21.50
N SER A 85 3.92 23.14 -21.06
CA SER A 85 5.18 23.03 -20.30
C SER A 85 6.37 23.47 -21.15
N ILE A 86 6.49 22.96 -22.38
CA ILE A 86 7.56 23.32 -23.32
C ILE A 86 7.51 24.82 -23.64
N LYS A 87 6.32 25.37 -23.88
CA LYS A 87 6.15 26.81 -24.12
C LYS A 87 6.65 27.64 -22.93
N ARG A 88 6.25 27.30 -21.70
CA ARG A 88 6.70 27.98 -20.48
C ARG A 88 8.23 27.91 -20.30
N GLN A 89 8.85 26.78 -20.66
CA GLN A 89 10.31 26.64 -20.63
C GLN A 89 10.98 27.62 -21.60
N ILE A 90 10.48 27.71 -22.84
CA ILE A 90 11.01 28.64 -23.85
C ILE A 90 10.80 30.10 -23.41
N ASP A 91 9.58 30.45 -22.96
CA ASP A 91 9.24 31.80 -22.50
C ASP A 91 10.13 32.21 -21.31
N SER A 92 10.43 31.28 -20.39
CA SER A 92 11.32 31.54 -19.26
C SER A 92 12.77 31.81 -19.69
N VAL A 93 13.25 31.14 -20.73
CA VAL A 93 14.60 31.37 -21.27
C VAL A 93 14.65 32.73 -21.95
N GLN A 94 13.62 33.06 -22.74
CA GLN A 94 13.49 34.38 -23.38
C GLN A 94 13.40 35.52 -22.37
N TYR A 95 12.67 35.33 -21.27
CA TYR A 95 12.59 36.33 -20.21
C TYR A 95 13.93 36.52 -19.48
N ARG A 96 14.67 35.42 -19.26
CA ARG A 96 15.97 35.45 -18.56
C ARG A 96 17.06 36.13 -19.39
N PHE A 97 17.03 35.97 -20.71
CA PHE A 97 18.05 36.49 -21.62
C PHE A 97 17.45 37.49 -22.60
N ILE A 98 17.64 38.79 -22.34
CA ILE A 98 17.15 39.85 -23.22
C ILE A 98 18.12 39.97 -24.43
N LYS A 99 17.81 39.25 -25.52
CA LYS A 99 18.60 39.22 -26.76
C LYS A 99 17.74 39.61 -27.98
N PRO A 100 18.32 40.20 -29.04
CA PRO A 100 17.60 40.55 -30.26
C PRO A 100 17.14 39.30 -31.04
N GLU A 101 16.15 39.44 -31.93
CA GLU A 101 15.58 38.30 -32.67
C GLU A 101 16.61 37.55 -33.52
N GLU A 102 17.56 38.27 -34.15
CA GLU A 102 18.68 37.69 -34.92
C GLU A 102 19.51 36.70 -34.08
N TYR A 103 19.66 36.97 -32.78
CA TYR A 103 20.36 36.08 -31.85
C TYR A 103 19.57 34.77 -31.66
N TRP A 104 18.25 34.89 -31.50
CA TRP A 104 17.37 33.73 -31.34
C TRP A 104 17.27 32.90 -32.63
N GLU A 105 17.30 33.54 -33.79
CA GLU A 105 17.40 32.85 -35.08
C GLU A 105 18.69 32.04 -35.17
N LYS A 106 19.84 32.65 -34.86
CA LYS A 106 21.14 31.96 -34.84
C LYS A 106 21.15 30.78 -33.86
N ALA A 107 20.53 30.94 -32.68
CA ALA A 107 20.39 29.85 -31.71
C ALA A 107 19.49 28.72 -32.21
N ARG A 108 18.33 29.03 -32.83
CA ARG A 108 17.42 28.02 -33.42
C ARG A 108 18.06 27.28 -34.58
N GLU A 109 18.80 27.97 -35.45
CA GLU A 109 19.57 27.33 -36.52
C GLU A 109 20.64 26.39 -35.99
N TYR A 110 21.35 26.80 -34.92
CA TYR A 110 22.34 25.95 -34.25
C TYR A 110 21.68 24.66 -33.74
N VAL A 111 20.55 24.79 -33.04
CA VAL A 111 19.78 23.65 -32.50
C VAL A 111 19.34 22.72 -33.62
N ALA A 112 18.76 23.26 -34.70
CA ALA A 112 18.29 22.46 -35.83
C ALA A 112 19.44 21.66 -36.49
N LYS A 113 20.61 22.28 -36.69
CA LYS A 113 21.81 21.62 -37.23
C LYS A 113 22.36 20.56 -36.27
N SER A 114 22.41 20.86 -34.97
CA SER A 114 22.89 19.93 -33.96
C SER A 114 22.01 18.68 -33.87
N LEU A 115 20.68 18.86 -33.86
CA LEU A 115 19.71 17.75 -33.79
C LEU A 115 19.63 16.94 -35.08
N SER A 116 20.10 17.46 -36.21
CA SER A 116 20.22 16.72 -37.47
C SER A 116 21.51 15.89 -37.56
N GLY A 117 22.32 15.83 -36.51
CA GLY A 117 23.58 15.08 -36.49
C GLY A 117 24.76 15.80 -37.15
N ASN A 118 24.59 17.08 -37.53
CA ASN A 118 25.70 17.91 -37.98
C ASN A 118 26.36 18.56 -36.76
N SER A 119 27.68 18.73 -36.77
CA SER A 119 28.38 19.57 -35.80
C SER A 119 28.43 21.00 -36.35
N PRO A 120 27.51 21.91 -35.94
CA PRO A 120 27.56 23.29 -36.40
C PRO A 120 28.86 23.94 -35.92
N ASN A 121 29.72 24.33 -36.87
CA ASN A 121 30.87 25.17 -36.59
C ASN A 121 30.38 26.62 -36.58
N ILE A 122 29.88 27.07 -35.43
CA ILE A 122 29.34 28.42 -35.23
C ILE A 122 30.07 29.03 -34.05
N ASP A 123 30.71 30.17 -34.27
CA ASP A 123 31.26 30.99 -33.19
C ASP A 123 30.11 31.52 -32.32
N ALA A 124 30.18 31.22 -31.02
CA ALA A 124 29.25 31.73 -30.04
C ALA A 124 29.40 33.26 -29.92
N PRO A 125 28.30 34.03 -30.04
CA PRO A 125 28.34 35.48 -29.85
C PRO A 125 28.81 35.92 -28.46
N ASP A 126 28.47 35.13 -27.43
CA ASP A 126 28.76 35.38 -26.02
C ASP A 126 28.59 34.10 -25.18
N ASP A 127 28.84 34.22 -23.87
CA ASP A 127 28.74 33.13 -22.89
C ASP A 127 27.29 32.61 -22.69
N ASP A 128 26.29 33.46 -22.96
CA ASP A 128 24.87 33.09 -22.81
C ASP A 128 24.41 32.12 -23.90
N PHE A 129 25.08 32.12 -25.06
CA PHE A 129 24.63 31.44 -26.28
C PHE A 129 24.45 29.95 -26.09
N PHE A 130 25.42 29.27 -25.48
CA PHE A 130 25.33 27.84 -25.25
C PHE A 130 24.27 27.47 -24.21
N THR A 131 24.01 28.34 -23.23
CA THR A 131 22.94 28.14 -22.25
C THR A 131 21.57 28.19 -22.93
N ILE A 132 21.38 29.18 -23.81
CA ILE A 132 20.15 29.34 -24.60
C ILE A 132 19.97 28.15 -25.57
N VAL A 133 21.02 27.80 -26.32
CA VAL A 133 21.02 26.66 -27.25
C VAL A 133 20.72 25.34 -26.55
N ASN A 134 21.29 25.09 -25.37
CA ASN A 134 21.01 23.87 -24.60
C ASN A 134 19.54 23.81 -24.18
N SER A 135 18.97 24.94 -23.74
CA SER A 135 17.58 25.01 -23.32
C SER A 135 16.61 24.79 -24.50
N LEU A 136 16.90 25.40 -25.66
CA LEU A 136 16.12 25.21 -26.88
C LEU A 136 16.27 23.78 -27.43
N SER A 137 17.48 23.20 -27.39
CA SER A 137 17.73 21.80 -27.79
C SER A 137 16.90 20.83 -26.97
N LEU A 138 16.83 21.02 -25.65
CA LEU A 138 16.00 20.20 -24.77
C LEU A 138 14.51 20.31 -25.13
N ALA A 139 14.01 21.52 -25.37
CA ALA A 139 12.63 21.75 -25.77
C ALA A 139 12.29 21.05 -27.11
N GLU A 140 13.17 21.16 -28.11
CA GLU A 140 12.98 20.51 -29.42
C GLU A 140 13.04 18.98 -29.34
N GLN A 141 13.95 18.42 -28.53
CA GLN A 141 13.98 16.98 -28.26
C GLN A 141 12.72 16.50 -27.54
N GLN A 142 12.21 17.28 -26.58
CA GLN A 142 10.94 16.99 -25.90
C GLN A 142 9.77 16.97 -26.88
N ARG A 143 9.71 17.91 -27.83
CA ARG A 143 8.71 17.93 -28.92
C ARG A 143 8.82 16.71 -29.81
N LYS A 144 10.02 16.39 -30.29
CA LYS A 144 10.27 15.26 -31.21
C LYS A 144 9.76 13.93 -30.65
N ASN A 145 9.99 13.68 -29.36
CA ASN A 145 9.62 12.42 -28.71
C ASN A 145 8.31 12.54 -27.90
N GLN A 146 7.56 13.64 -28.02
CA GLN A 146 6.38 13.92 -27.18
C GLN A 146 5.36 12.80 -27.23
N LYS A 147 4.96 12.38 -28.43
CA LYS A 147 3.93 11.35 -28.62
C LYS A 147 4.29 10.05 -27.90
N GLU A 148 5.53 9.58 -28.07
CA GLU A 148 6.02 8.35 -27.44
C GLU A 148 6.11 8.51 -25.92
N ARG A 149 6.61 9.66 -25.42
CA ARG A 149 6.67 9.94 -23.97
C ARG A 149 5.28 9.95 -23.34
N MET A 150 4.31 10.65 -23.95
CA MET A 150 2.94 10.75 -23.42
C MET A 150 2.22 9.41 -23.49
N GLN A 151 2.43 8.63 -24.56
CA GLN A 151 1.92 7.25 -24.64
C GLN A 151 2.51 6.37 -23.54
N LYS A 152 3.82 6.42 -23.31
CA LYS A 152 4.49 5.65 -22.25
C LYS A 152 3.98 6.06 -20.87
N GLN A 153 3.84 7.36 -20.61
CA GLN A 153 3.26 7.87 -19.36
C GLN A 153 1.84 7.38 -19.16
N PHE A 154 1.02 7.39 -20.21
CA PHE A 154 -0.34 6.87 -20.16
C PHE A 154 -0.35 5.37 -19.84
N GLN A 155 0.46 4.55 -20.51
CA GLN A 155 0.49 3.10 -20.26
C GLN A 155 0.90 2.75 -18.83
N ASN A 156 1.86 3.48 -18.25
CA ASN A 156 2.33 3.23 -16.89
C ASN A 156 1.24 3.42 -15.82
N ASN A 157 0.22 4.24 -16.08
CA ASN A 157 -0.85 4.56 -15.13
C ASN A 157 -2.24 4.46 -15.77
N LYS A 158 -2.39 3.60 -16.78
CA LYS A 158 -3.58 3.53 -17.63
C LYS A 158 -4.88 3.45 -16.82
N GLU A 159 -4.95 2.53 -15.86
CA GLU A 159 -6.15 2.31 -15.03
C GLU A 159 -6.61 3.60 -14.34
N TYR A 160 -5.68 4.29 -13.68
CA TYR A 160 -5.94 5.52 -12.94
C TYR A 160 -6.25 6.68 -13.89
N LEU A 161 -5.42 6.90 -14.90
CA LEU A 161 -5.55 8.03 -15.82
C LEU A 161 -6.86 7.99 -16.61
N THR A 162 -7.28 6.82 -17.07
CA THR A 162 -8.57 6.68 -17.78
C THR A 162 -9.74 7.03 -16.87
N LYS A 163 -9.79 6.51 -15.64
CA LYS A 163 -10.88 6.80 -14.70
C LYS A 163 -10.86 8.24 -14.21
N TYR A 164 -9.68 8.79 -13.98
CA TYR A 164 -9.51 10.20 -13.64
C TYR A 164 -9.98 11.11 -14.78
N GLN A 165 -9.71 10.75 -16.04
CA GLN A 165 -10.23 11.48 -17.20
C GLN A 165 -11.76 11.45 -17.26
N ILE A 166 -12.38 10.29 -16.98
CA ILE A 166 -13.85 10.18 -16.88
C ILE A 166 -14.36 11.12 -15.78
N TYR A 167 -13.75 11.07 -14.60
CA TYR A 167 -14.08 11.95 -13.47
C TYR A 167 -13.98 13.43 -13.86
N LEU A 168 -12.88 13.87 -14.47
CA LEU A 168 -12.71 15.27 -14.89
C LEU A 168 -13.85 15.71 -15.79
N SER A 169 -14.22 14.88 -16.78
CA SER A 169 -15.29 15.18 -17.73
C SER A 169 -16.69 15.24 -17.12
N LEU A 170 -16.88 14.69 -15.93
CA LEU A 170 -18.18 14.57 -15.25
C LEU A 170 -18.14 15.12 -13.81
N SER A 171 -17.12 15.93 -13.49
CA SER A 171 -16.85 16.41 -12.12
C SER A 171 -17.95 17.35 -11.59
N TYR A 172 -18.78 17.88 -12.47
CA TYR A 172 -19.98 18.64 -12.12
C TYR A 172 -21.08 17.78 -11.47
N ASN A 173 -21.03 16.44 -11.63
CA ASN A 173 -22.03 15.53 -11.08
C ASN A 173 -21.58 14.97 -9.72
N HIS A 174 -22.24 15.39 -8.64
CA HIS A 174 -21.89 14.99 -7.27
C HIS A 174 -21.88 13.47 -7.03
N ASN A 175 -22.77 12.71 -7.68
CA ASN A 175 -22.77 11.25 -7.53
C ASN A 175 -21.54 10.62 -8.19
N ILE A 176 -21.09 11.15 -9.33
CA ILE A 176 -19.85 10.71 -9.99
C ILE A 176 -18.64 11.02 -9.13
N VAL A 177 -18.57 12.23 -8.54
CA VAL A 177 -17.50 12.61 -7.61
C VAL A 177 -17.42 11.64 -6.43
N ARG A 178 -18.58 11.32 -5.81
CA ARG A 178 -18.65 10.37 -4.69
C ARG A 178 -18.18 8.97 -5.10
N LEU A 179 -18.70 8.43 -6.20
CA LEU A 179 -18.36 7.09 -6.68
C LEU A 179 -16.89 6.97 -7.10
N PHE A 180 -16.34 8.01 -7.73
CA PHE A 180 -14.91 8.07 -8.04
C PHE A 180 -14.06 8.07 -6.77
N SER A 181 -14.46 8.85 -5.75
CA SER A 181 -13.76 8.91 -4.46
C SER A 181 -13.75 7.56 -3.74
N GLU A 182 -14.87 6.83 -3.78
CA GLU A 182 -14.99 5.48 -3.23
C GLU A 182 -14.09 4.48 -3.98
N TRP A 183 -14.05 4.54 -5.31
CA TRP A 183 -13.11 3.73 -6.09
C TRP A 183 -11.65 4.08 -5.76
N MET A 184 -11.33 5.37 -5.64
CA MET A 184 -9.99 5.87 -5.29
C MET A 184 -9.51 5.40 -3.92
N GLU A 185 -10.40 5.31 -2.93
CA GLU A 185 -10.08 4.79 -1.60
C GLU A 185 -9.56 3.35 -1.68
N TYR A 186 -10.33 2.45 -2.31
CA TYR A 186 -9.92 1.03 -2.43
C TYR A 186 -8.74 0.83 -3.38
N TRP A 187 -8.61 1.68 -4.41
CA TRP A 187 -7.45 1.65 -5.31
C TRP A 187 -6.17 2.10 -4.58
N GLY A 188 -6.28 3.12 -3.73
CA GLY A 188 -5.23 3.57 -2.82
C GLY A 188 -4.82 2.48 -1.83
N ASP A 189 -5.78 1.80 -1.21
CA ASP A 189 -5.52 0.68 -0.28
C ASP A 189 -4.77 -0.47 -0.95
N LYS A 190 -5.14 -0.84 -2.19
CA LYS A 190 -4.42 -1.83 -3.01
C LYS A 190 -2.96 -1.41 -3.18
N ASN A 191 -2.73 -0.17 -3.62
CA ASN A 191 -1.39 0.33 -3.89
C ASN A 191 -0.56 0.52 -2.62
N ALA A 192 -1.18 0.82 -1.47
CA ALA A 192 -0.50 0.88 -0.19
C ALA A 192 0.10 -0.48 0.20
N ILE A 193 -0.61 -1.59 -0.08
CA ILE A 193 -0.07 -2.94 0.13
C ILE A 193 1.09 -3.22 -0.82
N TYR A 194 0.97 -2.86 -2.10
CA TYR A 194 2.05 -3.06 -3.08
C TYR A 194 3.31 -2.25 -2.72
N PHE A 195 3.13 -1.00 -2.28
CA PHE A 195 4.23 -0.17 -1.81
C PHE A 195 4.89 -0.71 -0.54
N ALA A 196 4.09 -1.26 0.39
CA ALA A 196 4.61 -1.93 1.58
C ALA A 196 5.42 -3.20 1.23
N ALA A 197 5.01 -3.94 0.21
CA ALA A 197 5.74 -5.10 -0.30
C ALA A 197 7.10 -4.67 -0.86
N MET A 198 7.12 -3.64 -1.71
CA MET A 198 8.35 -3.08 -2.27
C MET A 198 9.32 -2.63 -1.17
N LYS A 199 8.83 -1.96 -0.12
CA LYS A 199 9.66 -1.56 1.03
C LYS A 199 10.29 -2.73 1.77
N LYS A 200 9.63 -3.89 1.76
CA LYS A 200 10.13 -5.15 2.34
C LYS A 200 11.02 -5.95 1.37
N GLY A 201 11.25 -5.45 0.16
CA GLY A 201 11.98 -6.16 -0.89
C GLY A 201 11.17 -7.28 -1.55
N ILE A 202 9.87 -7.37 -1.26
CA ILE A 202 8.98 -8.42 -1.78
C ILE A 202 8.47 -7.98 -3.17
N PRO A 203 8.75 -8.74 -4.25
CA PRO A 203 8.25 -8.42 -5.59
C PRO A 203 6.72 -8.47 -5.64
N VAL A 204 6.10 -7.53 -6.37
CA VAL A 204 4.63 -7.49 -6.51
C VAL A 204 4.13 -8.76 -7.21
N GLU A 205 4.90 -9.29 -8.15
CA GLU A 205 4.61 -10.55 -8.86
C GLU A 205 4.47 -11.73 -7.89
N ARG A 206 5.20 -11.71 -6.76
CA ARG A 206 5.09 -12.75 -5.73
C ARG A 206 3.74 -12.67 -5.01
N LEU A 207 3.26 -11.46 -4.69
CA LEU A 207 1.94 -11.26 -4.12
C LEU A 207 0.83 -11.70 -5.08
N GLU A 208 0.97 -11.36 -6.36
CA GLU A 208 -0.01 -11.72 -7.40
C GLU A 208 -0.05 -13.23 -7.65
N SER A 209 1.10 -13.89 -7.69
CA SER A 209 1.21 -15.36 -7.79
C SER A 209 0.54 -16.05 -6.61
N GLU A 210 0.82 -15.62 -5.38
CA GLU A 210 0.20 -16.16 -4.17
C GLU A 210 -1.32 -15.94 -4.14
N MET A 211 -1.79 -14.79 -4.64
CA MET A 211 -3.22 -14.55 -4.85
C MET A 211 -3.85 -15.49 -5.88
N GLN A 212 -3.14 -15.92 -6.91
CA GLN A 212 -3.67 -16.87 -7.89
C GLN A 212 -3.69 -18.30 -7.34
N GLN A 213 -2.69 -18.67 -6.54
CA GLN A 213 -2.56 -20.02 -5.98
C GLN A 213 -3.45 -20.25 -4.76
N LYS A 214 -3.66 -19.23 -3.93
CA LYS A 214 -4.48 -19.33 -2.72
C LYS A 214 -5.78 -18.61 -2.92
N THR A 215 -6.90 -19.32 -2.80
CA THR A 215 -8.22 -18.71 -2.71
C THR A 215 -8.62 -18.69 -1.24
N TYR A 216 -8.56 -17.53 -0.60
CA TYR A 216 -9.10 -17.39 0.74
C TYR A 216 -10.61 -17.24 0.66
N SER A 217 -11.37 -18.14 1.28
CA SER A 217 -12.81 -17.93 1.46
C SER A 217 -13.09 -17.10 2.71
N PHE A 218 -14.16 -16.32 2.67
CA PHE A 218 -14.67 -15.61 3.86
C PHE A 218 -14.99 -16.58 5.00
N GLU A 219 -15.44 -17.79 4.68
CA GLU A 219 -15.77 -18.83 5.66
C GLU A 219 -14.52 -19.37 6.35
N ASP A 220 -13.45 -19.65 5.63
CA ASP A 220 -12.17 -20.10 6.19
C ASP A 220 -11.52 -19.03 7.08
N ALA A 221 -11.63 -17.76 6.69
CA ALA A 221 -11.18 -16.64 7.50
C ALA A 221 -11.99 -16.53 8.81
N LYS A 222 -13.30 -16.76 8.75
CA LYS A 222 -14.22 -16.73 9.90
C LYS A 222 -14.05 -17.94 10.81
N ILE A 223 -13.75 -19.12 10.24
CA ILE A 223 -13.40 -20.34 10.99
C ILE A 223 -12.07 -20.13 11.70
N GLY A 224 -11.03 -19.64 11.00
CA GLY A 224 -9.72 -19.36 11.61
C GLY A 224 -9.79 -18.30 12.73
N LYS A 225 -10.65 -17.29 12.61
CA LYS A 225 -10.91 -16.34 13.72
C LYS A 225 -11.57 -17.03 14.92
N ARG A 226 -12.61 -17.85 14.68
CA ARG A 226 -13.29 -18.62 15.74
C ARG A 226 -12.36 -19.62 16.43
N VAL A 227 -11.48 -20.29 15.69
CA VAL A 227 -10.48 -21.22 16.24
C VAL A 227 -9.47 -20.49 17.14
N ARG A 228 -8.95 -19.33 16.72
CA ARG A 228 -8.03 -18.51 17.54
C ARG A 228 -8.69 -17.98 18.83
N GLU A 229 -9.94 -17.53 18.74
CA GLU A 229 -10.71 -17.08 19.91
C GLU A 229 -11.06 -18.24 20.84
N GLY A 230 -11.43 -19.40 20.30
CA GLY A 230 -11.64 -20.64 21.04
C GLY A 230 -10.38 -21.12 21.77
N GLY A 231 -9.23 -21.09 21.09
CA GLY A 231 -7.92 -21.41 21.67
C GLY A 231 -7.52 -20.46 22.81
N ARG A 232 -7.71 -19.14 22.62
CA ARG A 232 -7.47 -18.14 23.69
C ARG A 232 -8.38 -18.36 24.90
N LYS A 233 -9.67 -18.66 24.68
CA LYS A 233 -10.60 -19.00 25.77
C LYS A 233 -10.19 -20.28 26.48
N GLY A 234 -9.82 -21.33 25.75
CA GLY A 234 -9.32 -22.59 26.31
C GLY A 234 -8.06 -22.41 27.17
N ALA A 235 -7.07 -21.65 26.69
CA ALA A 235 -5.86 -21.34 27.43
C ALA A 235 -6.14 -20.55 28.73
N LYS A 236 -7.08 -19.59 28.68
CA LYS A 236 -7.50 -18.84 29.87
C LYS A 236 -8.20 -19.74 30.90
N THR A 237 -9.06 -20.66 30.46
CA THR A 237 -9.74 -21.62 31.35
C THR A 237 -8.76 -22.59 31.99
N ALA A 238 -7.81 -23.13 31.23
CA ALA A 238 -6.75 -24.01 31.75
C ALA A 238 -5.87 -23.30 32.80
N SER A 239 -5.50 -22.04 32.55
CA SER A 239 -4.73 -21.22 33.51
C SER A 239 -5.50 -20.98 34.83
N ILE A 240 -6.80 -20.69 34.74
CA ILE A 240 -7.66 -20.51 35.93
C ILE A 240 -7.77 -21.82 36.72
N GLN A 241 -7.90 -22.96 36.03
CA GLN A 241 -7.99 -24.27 36.67
C GLN A 241 -6.69 -24.66 37.38
N SER A 242 -5.54 -24.39 36.76
CA SER A 242 -4.21 -24.58 37.37
C SER A 242 -4.04 -23.77 38.66
N LYS A 243 -4.39 -22.47 38.65
CA LYS A 243 -4.33 -21.62 39.87
C LYS A 243 -5.29 -22.09 40.97
N LYS A 244 -6.46 -22.61 40.60
CA LYS A 244 -7.43 -23.17 41.55
C LYS A 244 -6.90 -24.45 42.20
N GLU A 245 -6.28 -25.34 41.42
CA GLU A 245 -5.68 -26.57 41.92
C GLU A 245 -4.48 -26.29 42.84
N GLU A 246 -3.64 -25.32 42.50
CA GLU A 246 -2.52 -24.87 43.33
C GLU A 246 -3.00 -24.32 44.69
N ARG A 247 -3.97 -23.41 44.68
CA ARG A 247 -4.57 -22.87 45.92
C ARG A 247 -5.24 -23.95 46.76
N MET A 248 -5.90 -24.91 46.12
CA MET A 248 -6.52 -26.05 46.81
C MET A 248 -5.48 -26.92 47.50
N ARG A 249 -4.36 -27.25 46.82
CA ARG A 249 -3.27 -28.03 47.43
C ARG A 249 -2.67 -27.29 48.63
N LYS A 250 -2.36 -26.00 48.48
CA LYS A 250 -1.81 -25.17 49.55
C LYS A 250 -2.75 -25.08 50.76
N ALA A 251 -4.06 -24.92 50.53
CA ALA A 251 -5.05 -24.91 51.60
C ALA A 251 -5.09 -26.21 52.41
N VAL A 252 -4.96 -27.35 51.72
CA VAL A 252 -4.99 -28.68 52.35
C VAL A 252 -3.73 -28.92 53.16
N GLU A 253 -2.57 -28.58 52.60
CA GLU A 253 -1.28 -28.68 53.27
C GLU A 253 -1.25 -27.87 54.57
N LEU A 254 -1.60 -26.57 54.50
CA LEU A 254 -1.66 -25.69 55.67
C LEU A 254 -2.66 -26.18 56.73
N TYR A 255 -3.82 -26.71 56.30
CA TYR A 255 -4.80 -27.25 57.25
C TYR A 255 -4.23 -28.42 58.06
N TYR A 256 -3.56 -29.37 57.42
CA TYR A 256 -2.97 -30.51 58.13
C TYR A 256 -1.78 -30.10 58.99
N GLU A 257 -0.96 -29.16 58.50
CA GLU A 257 0.15 -28.58 59.28
C GLU A 257 -0.37 -27.90 60.55
N TYR A 258 -1.37 -27.02 60.44
CA TYR A 258 -1.95 -26.30 61.57
C TYR A 258 -2.70 -27.22 62.51
N LYS A 259 -3.39 -28.24 62.00
CA LYS A 259 -4.03 -29.25 62.83
C LYS A 259 -3.03 -30.07 63.63
N ALA A 260 -1.86 -30.36 63.07
CA ALA A 260 -0.79 -31.04 63.77
C ALA A 260 -0.12 -30.14 64.82
N LYS A 261 0.06 -28.85 64.50
CA LYS A 261 0.72 -27.85 65.36
C LYS A 261 -0.17 -27.34 66.51
N TYR A 262 -1.47 -27.19 66.28
CA TYR A 262 -2.43 -26.59 67.21
C TYR A 262 -3.52 -27.60 67.62
N LYS A 263 -3.12 -28.75 68.19
CA LYS A 263 -4.01 -29.89 68.48
C LYS A 263 -5.22 -29.59 69.39
N ASN A 264 -5.14 -28.53 70.20
CA ASN A 264 -6.21 -28.13 71.12
C ASN A 264 -7.16 -27.07 70.54
N TYR A 265 -6.91 -26.60 69.31
CA TYR A 265 -7.74 -25.58 68.67
C TYR A 265 -8.96 -26.25 68.04
N ARG A 266 -10.10 -25.57 68.12
CA ARG A 266 -11.31 -26.00 67.39
C ARG A 266 -11.01 -25.94 65.89
N GLU A 267 -11.52 -26.92 65.15
CA GLU A 267 -11.30 -27.05 63.71
C GLU A 267 -11.67 -25.78 62.93
N LEU A 268 -12.72 -25.08 63.35
CA LEU A 268 -13.13 -23.80 62.75
C LEU A 268 -12.04 -22.72 62.86
N VAL A 269 -11.28 -22.69 63.95
CA VAL A 269 -10.19 -21.71 64.14
C VAL A 269 -9.02 -22.03 63.21
N ILE A 270 -8.67 -23.30 63.08
CA ILE A 270 -7.65 -23.76 62.12
C ILE A 270 -8.06 -23.39 60.69
N ILE A 271 -9.33 -23.56 60.34
CA ILE A 271 -9.85 -23.21 59.01
C ILE A 271 -9.80 -21.69 58.75
N ASN A 272 -10.10 -20.87 59.76
CA ASN A 272 -9.97 -19.42 59.64
C ASN A 272 -8.52 -19.01 59.38
N MET A 273 -7.56 -19.60 60.09
CA MET A 273 -6.14 -19.30 59.90
C MET A 273 -5.66 -19.67 58.48
N VAL A 274 -6.09 -20.83 57.97
CA VAL A 274 -5.78 -21.24 56.58
C VAL A 274 -6.42 -20.29 55.57
N ALA A 275 -7.67 -19.87 55.82
CA ALA A 275 -8.42 -18.97 54.95
C ALA A 275 -7.76 -17.60 54.85
N ASP A 276 -7.31 -17.05 55.98
CA ASP A 276 -6.59 -15.79 56.05
C ASP A 276 -5.24 -15.88 55.31
N GLU A 277 -4.48 -16.97 55.48
CA GLU A 277 -3.15 -17.12 54.90
C GLU A 277 -3.14 -17.32 53.36
N ILE A 278 -4.22 -17.88 52.80
CA ILE A 278 -4.37 -18.03 51.34
C ILE A 278 -5.33 -17.01 50.73
N GLU A 279 -5.78 -16.04 51.54
CA GLU A 279 -6.68 -14.94 51.16
C GLU A 279 -7.97 -15.42 50.45
N VAL A 280 -8.65 -16.40 51.05
CA VAL A 280 -9.96 -16.87 50.56
C VAL A 280 -10.97 -16.95 51.68
N SER A 281 -12.26 -17.07 51.36
CA SER A 281 -13.27 -17.27 52.40
C SER A 281 -13.14 -18.63 53.09
N ASN A 282 -13.53 -18.71 54.36
CA ASN A 282 -13.65 -19.97 55.11
C ASN A 282 -14.46 -21.02 54.33
N SER A 283 -15.54 -20.59 53.66
CA SER A 283 -16.39 -21.47 52.86
C SER A 283 -15.64 -22.10 51.67
N THR A 284 -14.66 -21.39 51.11
CA THR A 284 -13.79 -21.87 50.05
C THR A 284 -12.81 -22.93 50.57
N VAL A 285 -12.22 -22.72 51.75
CA VAL A 285 -11.34 -23.71 52.41
C VAL A 285 -12.11 -25.00 52.72
N TYR A 286 -13.32 -24.90 53.30
CA TYR A 286 -14.19 -26.06 53.53
C TYR A 286 -14.45 -26.85 52.24
N ARG A 287 -14.68 -26.15 51.12
CA ARG A 287 -14.91 -26.77 49.82
C ARG A 287 -13.66 -27.52 49.33
N TYR A 288 -12.48 -26.91 49.45
CA TYR A 288 -11.19 -27.51 49.09
C TYR A 288 -10.88 -28.77 49.90
N LEU A 289 -11.09 -28.73 51.21
CA LEU A 289 -10.90 -29.88 52.10
C LEU A 289 -11.89 -31.01 51.80
N LYS A 290 -13.14 -30.68 51.44
CA LYS A 290 -14.17 -31.67 51.08
C LYS A 290 -13.90 -32.33 49.74
N SER A 291 -13.34 -31.62 48.76
CA SER A 291 -13.01 -32.16 47.44
C SER A 291 -11.88 -33.19 47.43
N MET A 292 -11.04 -33.26 48.47
CA MET A 292 -9.95 -34.24 48.62
C MET A 292 -10.35 -35.50 49.40
N LYS A 293 -11.57 -35.56 49.96
CA LYS A 293 -12.10 -36.76 50.66
C LYS A 293 -12.80 -37.75 49.72
N LYS A 294 -12.67 -37.56 48.40
CA LYS A 294 -13.09 -38.50 47.35
C LYS A 294 -11.86 -39.01 46.63
#